data_AF-A0A2X0TZU7-F1
#
_entry.id   AF-A0A2X0TZU7-F1
#
_cell.length_a   1.000
_cell.length_b   1.000
_cell.length_c   1.000
_cell.angle_alpha   90.00
_cell.angle_beta   90.00
_cell.angle_gamma   90.00
#
_symmetry.space_group_name_H-M   'P 1'
#
loop_
_entity.id
_entity.type
_entity.pdbx_description
1 polymer ?
#
loop_
_entity_poly.entity_id
_entity_poly.type
_entity_poly.pdbx_seq_one_letter_code
_entity_poly.pdbx_strand_id
1 'polypeptide(L)'
;MGRGRQKAKQMKVARKLKYFSPDTDLNALQRELADEDSYLAHVPADEPEEDDAIDDDLYSKYADFAEMPAEEDDIDPELLDESFWTGGSSTNK
;
A
#
# COMPACT_ATOMS: atom_id res chain seq x y z
N MET A 1 -24.03 -20.53 27.22
CA MET A 1 -24.20 -21.35 26.00
C MET A 1 -24.13 -20.60 24.65
N GLY A 2 -23.75 -19.31 24.59
CA GLY A 2 -23.75 -18.53 23.32
C GLY A 2 -22.42 -18.42 22.57
N ARG A 3 -21.28 -18.61 23.24
CA ARG A 3 -19.95 -18.31 22.67
C ARG A 3 -19.50 -19.28 21.56
N GLY A 4 -19.87 -20.56 21.63
CA GLY A 4 -19.46 -21.57 20.63
C GLY A 4 -20.02 -21.29 19.22
N ARG A 5 -21.25 -20.75 19.14
CA ARG A 5 -21.87 -20.38 17.86
C ARG A 5 -21.20 -19.14 17.25
N GLN A 6 -20.86 -18.16 18.09
CA GLN A 6 -20.12 -16.97 17.64
C GLN A 6 -18.73 -17.34 17.13
N LYS A 7 -17.98 -18.18 17.87
CA LYS A 7 -16.67 -18.68 17.46
C LYS A 7 -16.74 -19.44 16.14
N ALA A 8 -17.75 -20.28 15.96
CA ALA A 8 -17.97 -21.00 14.71
C ALA A 8 -18.30 -20.06 13.53
N LYS A 9 -19.13 -19.03 13.74
CA LYS A 9 -19.43 -18.01 12.72
C LYS A 9 -18.18 -17.23 12.35
N GLN A 10 -17.40 -16.78 13.33
CA GLN A 10 -16.14 -16.05 13.09
C GLN A 10 -15.12 -16.91 12.35
N MET A 11 -14.94 -18.18 12.72
CA MET A 11 -14.06 -19.09 11.98
C MET A 11 -14.48 -19.31 10.53
N LYS A 12 -15.80 -19.34 10.24
CA LYS A 12 -16.31 -19.41 8.87
C LYS A 12 -15.99 -18.13 8.10
N VAL A 13 -16.20 -16.96 8.71
CA VAL A 13 -15.87 -15.66 8.10
C VAL A 13 -14.37 -15.54 7.85
N ALA A 14 -13.54 -15.86 8.83
CA ALA A 14 -12.09 -15.83 8.72
C ALA A 14 -11.58 -16.76 7.61
N ARG A 15 -12.14 -17.97 7.48
CA ARG A 15 -11.80 -18.86 6.35
C ARG A 15 -12.24 -18.31 5.02
N LYS A 16 -13.43 -17.70 4.93
CA LYS A 16 -13.85 -17.01 3.71
C LYS A 16 -12.84 -15.93 3.36
N LEU A 17 -12.49 -15.04 4.29
CA LEU A 17 -11.51 -13.97 4.05
C LEU A 17 -10.13 -14.52 3.65
N LYS A 18 -9.63 -15.55 4.34
CA LYS A 18 -8.32 -16.13 4.06
C LYS A 18 -8.22 -16.75 2.67
N TYR A 19 -9.30 -17.35 2.19
CA TYR A 19 -9.34 -18.05 0.91
C TYR A 19 -10.23 -17.33 -0.11
N PHE A 20 -10.56 -16.06 0.12
CA PHE A 20 -11.33 -15.24 -0.80
C PHE A 20 -10.36 -14.71 -1.84
N SER A 21 -10.50 -15.21 -3.07
CA SER A 21 -9.96 -14.54 -4.24
C SER A 21 -11.11 -13.74 -4.85
N PRO A 22 -11.04 -12.41 -4.89
CA PRO A 22 -12.01 -11.63 -5.64
C PRO A 22 -11.90 -11.99 -7.13
N ASP A 23 -13.04 -12.08 -7.81
CA ASP A 23 -13.08 -12.15 -9.27
C ASP A 23 -12.77 -10.75 -9.81
N THR A 24 -11.61 -10.60 -10.44
CA THR A 24 -11.21 -9.35 -11.09
C THR A 24 -11.72 -9.34 -12.52
N ASP A 25 -12.40 -8.25 -12.92
CA ASP A 25 -12.79 -8.07 -14.32
C ASP A 25 -11.56 -7.63 -15.13
N LEU A 26 -10.88 -8.61 -15.71
CA LEU A 26 -9.67 -8.38 -16.50
C LEU A 26 -9.95 -7.52 -17.75
N ASN A 27 -11.17 -7.55 -18.29
CA ASN A 27 -11.51 -6.75 -19.49
C ASN A 27 -11.62 -5.26 -19.15
N ALA A 28 -12.18 -4.93 -17.98
CA ALA A 28 -12.23 -3.56 -17.49
C ALA A 28 -10.82 -2.99 -17.27
N LEU A 29 -9.95 -3.77 -16.61
CA LEU A 29 -8.55 -3.40 -16.39
C LEU A 29 -7.78 -3.16 -17.69
N GLN A 30 -7.96 -4.04 -18.68
CA GLN A 30 -7.31 -3.89 -19.98
C GLN A 30 -7.71 -2.59 -20.69
N ARG A 31 -8.99 -2.20 -20.60
CA ARG A 31 -9.47 -0.95 -21.20
C ARG A 31 -8.82 0.27 -20.53
N GLU A 32 -8.74 0.28 -19.20
CA GLU A 32 -8.12 1.38 -18.45
C GLU A 32 -6.62 1.53 -18.79
N LEU A 33 -5.88 0.41 -18.88
CA LEU A 33 -4.47 0.44 -19.28
C LEU A 33 -4.26 0.91 -20.72
N ALA A 34 -5.12 0.47 -21.65
CA ALA A 34 -5.04 0.88 -23.04
C ALA A 34 -5.32 2.39 -23.24
N ASP A 35 -6.17 2.98 -22.40
CA ASP A 35 -6.42 4.43 -22.41
C ASP A 35 -5.20 5.21 -21.87
N GLU A 36 -4.50 4.72 -20.85
CA GLU A 36 -3.24 5.30 -20.36
C GLU A 36 -2.11 5.22 -21.40
N ASP A 37 -1.96 4.09 -22.11
CA ASP A 37 -0.95 3.97 -23.18
C ASP A 37 -1.16 5.01 -24.30
N SER A 38 -2.40 5.48 -24.51
CA SER A 38 -2.69 6.56 -25.45
C SER A 38 -2.19 7.94 -24.98
N TYR A 39 -2.04 8.16 -23.67
CA TYR A 39 -1.43 9.37 -23.10
C TYR A 39 0.07 9.40 -23.40
N LEU A 40 0.76 8.26 -23.24
CA LEU A 40 2.18 8.12 -23.55
C LEU A 40 2.48 8.24 -25.05
N ALA A 41 1.58 7.72 -25.89
CA ALA A 41 1.69 7.83 -27.36
C ALA A 41 1.56 9.27 -27.88
N HIS A 42 1.09 10.21 -27.06
CA HIS A 42 0.94 11.62 -27.42
C HIS A 42 2.16 12.48 -27.06
N VAL A 43 3.20 11.89 -26.45
CA VAL A 43 4.51 12.55 -26.31
C VAL A 43 5.16 12.59 -27.71
N PRO A 44 5.34 13.77 -28.32
CA PRO A 44 5.98 13.87 -29.62
C PRO A 44 7.43 13.38 -29.52
N ALA A 45 7.77 12.36 -30.31
CA ALA A 45 9.10 11.74 -30.38
C ALA A 45 10.18 12.63 -31.04
N ASP A 46 10.05 13.95 -30.96
CA ASP A 46 10.86 14.93 -31.72
C ASP A 46 11.69 15.88 -30.84
N GLU A 47 11.81 15.63 -29.53
CA GLU A 47 12.86 16.25 -28.72
C GLU A 47 14.00 15.24 -28.50
N PRO A 48 15.27 15.60 -28.76
CA PRO A 48 16.37 14.75 -28.33
C PRO A 48 16.29 14.64 -26.81
N GLU A 49 16.01 13.45 -26.32
CA GLU A 49 16.14 13.09 -24.91
C GLU A 49 17.57 13.45 -24.47
N GLU A 50 17.73 14.60 -23.82
CA GLU A 50 18.77 14.74 -22.80
C GLU A 50 18.36 13.83 -21.65
N ASP A 51 18.44 12.51 -21.88
CA ASP A 51 18.12 11.43 -20.91
C ASP A 51 18.88 11.68 -19.60
N ASP A 52 20.11 12.18 -19.72
CA ASP A 52 20.96 12.64 -18.63
C ASP A 52 20.34 13.80 -17.81
N ALA A 53 19.63 14.75 -18.45
CA ALA A 53 19.04 15.91 -17.77
C ALA A 53 17.73 15.58 -17.03
N ILE A 54 16.95 14.62 -17.55
CA ILE A 54 15.72 14.13 -16.89
C ILE A 54 16.09 13.28 -15.66
N ASP A 55 17.12 12.43 -15.79
CA ASP A 55 17.63 11.63 -14.68
C ASP A 55 18.24 12.52 -13.58
N ASP A 56 18.97 13.57 -13.96
CA ASP A 56 19.52 14.56 -13.01
C ASP A 56 18.42 15.33 -12.24
N ASP A 57 17.33 15.76 -12.90
CA ASP A 57 16.19 16.42 -12.23
C ASP A 57 15.46 15.46 -11.28
N LEU A 58 15.24 14.20 -11.73
CA LEU A 58 14.61 13.17 -10.91
C LEU A 58 15.47 12.82 -9.70
N TYR A 59 16.79 12.64 -9.87
CA TYR A 59 17.74 12.38 -8.82
C TYR A 59 17.82 13.54 -7.82
N SER A 60 17.87 14.78 -8.31
CA SER A 60 17.90 15.98 -7.46
C SER A 60 16.68 16.08 -6.55
N LYS A 61 15.48 15.72 -7.06
CA LYS A 61 14.24 15.75 -6.27
C LYS A 61 14.22 14.73 -5.13
N TYR A 62 14.87 13.58 -5.29
CA TYR A 62 14.91 12.52 -4.28
C TYR A 62 16.16 12.57 -3.39
N ALA A 63 17.21 13.28 -3.79
CA ALA A 63 18.42 13.47 -3.00
C ALA A 63 18.11 14.11 -1.63
N ASP A 64 17.19 15.07 -1.58
CA ASP A 64 16.74 15.70 -0.33
C ASP A 64 16.18 14.70 0.70
N PHE A 65 15.56 13.61 0.24
CA PHE A 65 15.03 12.55 1.12
C PHE A 65 16.13 11.61 1.63
N ALA A 66 17.21 11.43 0.87
CA ALA A 66 18.33 10.59 1.27
C ALA A 66 19.26 11.29 2.27
N GLU A 67 19.33 12.63 2.22
CA GLU A 67 20.09 13.45 3.17
C GLU A 67 19.34 13.72 4.48
N MET A 68 18.05 13.39 4.55
CA MET A 68 17.30 13.48 5.80
C MET A 68 17.98 12.56 6.82
N PRO A 69 18.49 13.08 7.96
CA PRO A 69 18.98 12.22 9.01
C PRO A 69 17.84 11.27 9.36
N ALA A 70 18.14 10.00 9.62
CA ALA A 70 17.18 9.14 10.26
C ALA A 70 16.80 9.86 11.57
N GLU A 71 15.65 10.54 11.56
CA GLU A 71 15.05 10.98 12.79
C GLU A 71 14.89 9.68 13.58
N GLU A 72 15.59 9.59 14.71
CA GLU A 72 15.26 8.58 15.70
C GLU A 72 13.82 8.89 16.06
N ASP A 73 12.88 8.23 15.38
CA ASP A 73 11.50 8.25 15.76
C ASP A 73 11.51 7.92 17.25
N ASP A 74 11.07 8.85 18.12
CA ASP A 74 10.99 8.68 19.58
C ASP A 74 10.00 7.55 19.99
N ILE A 75 9.67 6.67 19.05
CA ILE A 75 8.81 5.50 19.18
C ILE A 75 9.60 4.44 19.95
N ASP A 76 9.38 4.43 21.25
CA ASP A 76 9.83 3.36 22.13
C ASP A 76 9.35 2.00 21.58
N PRO A 77 10.26 1.09 21.20
CA PRO A 77 9.89 -0.22 20.66
C PRO A 77 9.04 -1.04 21.63
N GLU A 78 9.05 -0.73 22.93
CA GLU A 78 8.15 -1.36 23.91
C GLU A 78 6.69 -0.91 23.78
N LEU A 79 6.42 0.25 23.17
CA LEU A 79 5.05 0.75 22.93
C LEU A 79 4.45 0.18 21.63
N LEU A 80 5.24 -0.44 20.76
CA LEU A 80 4.79 -1.15 19.57
C LEU A 80 4.34 -2.58 19.89
N ASP A 81 3.70 -2.77 21.03
CA ASP A 81 3.17 -4.06 21.44
C ASP A 81 1.82 -4.36 20.77
N GLU A 82 1.31 -5.57 21.00
CA GLU A 82 0.01 -5.98 20.46
C GLU A 82 -1.14 -5.06 20.93
N SER A 83 -0.98 -4.33 22.04
CA SER A 83 -2.01 -3.44 22.57
C SER A 83 -2.19 -2.16 21.74
N PHE A 84 -1.11 -1.68 21.10
CA PHE A 84 -1.14 -0.59 20.13
C PHE A 84 -2.01 -0.94 18.91
N TRP A 85 -1.80 -2.14 18.35
CA TRP A 85 -2.52 -2.60 17.15
C TRP A 85 -3.93 -3.11 17.43
N THR A 86 -4.17 -3.66 18.62
CA THR A 86 -5.48 -4.23 18.99
C THR A 86 -6.41 -3.23 19.68
N GLY A 87 -5.96 -1.98 19.86
CA GLY A 87 -6.74 -0.92 20.48
C GLY A 87 -7.10 -1.29 21.92
N GLY A 88 -6.08 -1.27 22.79
CA GLY A 88 -6.16 -1.45 24.25
C GLY A 88 -7.53 -1.85 24.80
N SER A 89 -7.80 -3.15 24.89
CA SER A 89 -9.03 -3.62 25.52
C SER A 89 -8.97 -3.26 27.01
N SER A 90 -9.59 -2.16 27.41
CA SER A 90 -9.70 -1.76 28.81
C SER A 90 -10.44 -2.86 29.57
N THR A 91 -9.70 -3.73 30.25
CA THR A 91 -10.28 -4.57 31.29
C THR A 91 -10.44 -3.69 32.53
N ASN A 92 -11.60 -3.06 32.65
CA ASN A 92 -11.99 -2.38 33.88
C ASN A 92 -12.23 -3.43 34.97
N LYS A 93 -11.27 -3.48 35.90
CA LYS A 93 -11.30 -3.94 37.30
C LYS A 93 -11.64 -5.39 37.62
#